data_AF-A0A9E2P9V7-F1
#
_entry.id   AF-A0A9E2P9V7-F1
#
_cell.length_a   1.000
_cell.length_b   1.000
_cell.length_c   1.000
_cell.angle_alpha   90.00
_cell.angle_beta   90.00
_cell.angle_gamma   90.00
#
_symmetry.space_group_name_H-M   'P 1'
#
loop_
_entity.id
_entity.type
_entity.pdbx_description
1 polymer ?
#
loop_
_entity_poly.entity_id
_entity_poly.type
_entity_poly.pdbx_seq_one_letter_code
_entity_poly.pdbx_strand_id
1 'polypeptide(L)'
;NPERWIEPAKLYQLEQILVAEYDGYDGAIDGLVWDPSKIEFDPVSVKDSNGDPLFTPPQIETLQLILKGVDLFGYRYLGYTLSNPTGWSPFFVGLIPPSEWAPDNPYSPAGLGMFDTYTRGMFGLDYDWRAQFDFTSEADVKKWFETFEAVYPGSGTADPAGLDAFRRAGGKIIFWHGVSDNGISAFNMIRYYEDLAQLQHGYGHTQSFARLFIAPGVFHCTGGPGPQDTTEQAIAAVVRWVEQGKPPEELITHSALTAPPRTFLLCPYPSAAVFCGGVDNPYDLDVNDASNWKCRKTWPHFPWGKPGNCR
;
A
#
# COMPACT_ATOMS: atom_id res chain seq x y z
N ASN A 1 17.44 -9.46 16.15
CA ASN A 1 18.83 -9.28 15.66
C ASN A 1 19.01 -7.80 15.28
N PRO A 2 19.79 -7.00 16.04
CA PRO A 2 20.02 -5.58 15.74
C PRO A 2 20.64 -5.31 14.37
N GLU A 3 21.44 -6.23 13.83
CA GLU A 3 22.08 -6.09 12.52
C GLU A 3 21.08 -6.07 11.35
N ARG A 4 19.85 -6.56 11.58
CA ARG A 4 18.74 -6.54 10.62
C ARG A 4 18.03 -5.19 10.54
N TRP A 5 18.31 -4.27 11.46
CA TRP A 5 17.71 -2.94 11.45
C TRP A 5 18.21 -2.15 10.25
N ILE A 6 17.29 -1.48 9.57
CA ILE A 6 17.59 -0.62 8.43
C ILE A 6 17.45 0.82 8.92
N GLU A 7 18.53 1.58 8.86
CA GLU A 7 18.53 2.97 9.27
C GLU A 7 17.65 3.80 8.33
N PRO A 8 16.89 4.80 8.84
CA PRO A 8 16.06 5.67 8.00
C PRO A 8 16.83 6.33 6.84
N ALA A 9 18.10 6.67 7.06
CA ALA A 9 18.96 7.23 6.02
C ALA A 9 19.18 6.28 4.82
N LYS A 10 19.22 4.96 5.04
CA LYS A 10 19.34 3.98 3.95
C LYS A 10 18.03 3.82 3.19
N LEU A 11 16.89 3.88 3.88
CA LEU A 11 15.57 3.87 3.22
C LEU A 11 15.37 5.12 2.37
N TYR A 12 15.83 6.28 2.84
CA TYR A 12 15.84 7.51 2.06
C TYR A 12 16.72 7.40 0.81
N GLN A 13 17.95 6.87 0.94
CA GLN A 13 18.83 6.62 -0.21
C GLN A 13 18.19 5.65 -1.22
N LEU A 14 17.57 4.57 -0.74
CA LEU A 14 16.84 3.63 -1.59
C LEU A 14 15.69 4.33 -2.34
N GLU A 15 14.92 5.17 -1.66
CA GLU A 15 13.85 5.94 -2.29
C GLU A 15 14.37 6.85 -3.43
N GLN A 16 15.51 7.53 -3.21
CA GLN A 16 16.12 8.34 -4.27
C GLN A 16 16.56 7.51 -5.48
N ILE A 17 17.11 6.31 -5.25
CA ILE A 17 17.50 5.39 -6.32
C ILE A 17 16.26 4.94 -7.12
N LEU A 18 15.18 4.58 -6.42
CA LEU A 18 13.94 4.15 -7.05
C LEU A 18 13.29 5.26 -7.87
N VAL A 19 13.24 6.48 -7.33
CA VAL A 19 12.73 7.64 -8.09
C VAL A 19 13.60 7.89 -9.33
N ALA A 20 14.92 7.90 -9.19
CA ALA A 20 15.81 8.13 -10.33
C ALA A 20 15.66 7.09 -11.47
N GLU A 21 15.29 5.85 -11.13
CA GLU A 21 15.14 4.76 -12.11
C GLU A 21 13.70 4.61 -12.63
N TYR A 22 12.69 4.85 -11.79
CA TYR A 22 11.30 4.45 -12.08
C TYR A 22 10.28 5.59 -12.18
N ASP A 23 10.63 6.84 -11.86
CA ASP A 23 9.72 8.01 -11.97
C ASP A 23 9.13 8.14 -13.39
N GLY A 24 9.96 7.96 -14.42
CA GLY A 24 9.56 8.09 -15.83
C GLY A 24 8.49 7.10 -16.35
N TYR A 25 8.10 6.07 -15.60
CA TYR A 25 7.31 4.96 -16.14
C TYR A 25 5.83 5.28 -16.38
N ASP A 26 5.28 6.24 -15.66
CA ASP A 26 3.95 6.82 -15.95
C ASP A 26 4.00 7.93 -17.01
N GLY A 27 5.19 8.22 -17.52
CA GLY A 27 5.43 9.20 -18.55
C GLY A 27 5.80 10.58 -18.03
N ALA A 28 5.86 10.84 -16.72
CA ALA A 28 6.37 12.08 -16.15
C ALA A 28 7.71 11.87 -15.43
N ILE A 29 8.50 12.93 -15.29
CA ILE A 29 9.59 12.99 -14.31
C ILE A 29 9.15 14.03 -13.28
N ASP A 30 8.54 13.57 -12.19
CA ASP A 30 7.89 14.44 -11.21
C ASP A 30 8.22 14.10 -9.75
N GLY A 31 9.16 13.17 -9.54
CA GLY A 31 9.63 12.76 -8.23
C GLY A 31 8.76 11.69 -7.57
N LEU A 32 7.83 11.06 -8.30
CA LEU A 32 6.94 10.02 -7.78
C LEU A 32 6.98 8.76 -8.64
N VAL A 33 7.05 7.61 -7.98
CA VAL A 33 6.77 6.34 -8.66
C VAL A 33 5.28 6.04 -8.56
N TRP A 34 4.52 6.29 -9.63
CA TRP A 34 3.07 6.07 -9.64
C TRP A 34 2.66 4.60 -9.67
N ASP A 35 3.38 3.78 -10.44
CA ASP A 35 3.11 2.36 -10.60
C ASP A 35 4.29 1.51 -10.07
N PRO A 36 4.28 1.14 -8.78
CA PRO A 36 5.33 0.31 -8.20
C PRO A 36 5.36 -1.13 -8.74
N SER A 37 4.40 -1.55 -9.59
CA SER A 37 4.48 -2.84 -10.29
C SER A 37 5.60 -2.89 -11.34
N LYS A 38 6.11 -1.72 -11.75
CA LYS A 38 7.22 -1.60 -12.72
C LYS A 38 8.59 -1.78 -12.09
N ILE A 39 8.66 -1.77 -10.75
CA ILE A 39 9.93 -1.82 -10.04
C ILE A 39 10.48 -3.24 -10.07
N GLU A 40 11.61 -3.42 -10.76
CA GLU A 40 12.41 -4.64 -10.73
C GLU A 40 13.53 -4.48 -9.70
N PHE A 41 13.31 -4.98 -8.49
CA PHE A 41 14.21 -4.73 -7.37
C PHE A 41 14.97 -5.98 -6.93
N ASP A 42 16.30 -5.91 -7.00
CA ASP A 42 17.21 -6.82 -6.29
C ASP A 42 17.96 -6.04 -5.20
N PRO A 43 17.68 -6.28 -3.90
CA PRO A 43 18.36 -5.58 -2.81
C PRO A 43 19.87 -5.85 -2.75
N VAL A 44 20.37 -6.93 -3.37
CA VAL A 44 21.81 -7.27 -3.40
C VAL A 44 22.56 -6.36 -4.38
N SER A 45 21.91 -5.91 -5.46
CA SER A 45 22.55 -5.09 -6.49
C SER A 45 22.55 -3.59 -6.18
N VAL A 46 21.80 -3.16 -5.15
CA VAL A 46 21.66 -1.74 -4.82
C VAL A 46 22.92 -1.22 -4.15
N LYS A 47 23.43 -0.11 -4.69
CA LYS A 47 24.67 0.53 -4.25
C LYS A 47 24.43 1.95 -3.77
N ASP A 48 25.29 2.41 -2.87
CA ASP A 48 25.34 3.81 -2.45
C ASP A 48 26.06 4.69 -3.49
N SER A 49 26.21 5.98 -3.20
CA SER A 49 26.90 6.93 -4.08
C SER A 49 28.39 6.65 -4.29
N ASN A 50 29.02 5.83 -3.43
CA ASN A 50 30.41 5.42 -3.55
C ASN A 50 30.58 4.13 -4.36
N GLY A 51 29.47 3.46 -4.71
CA GLY A 51 29.47 2.19 -5.42
C GLY A 51 29.57 0.97 -4.51
N ASP A 52 29.48 1.16 -3.19
CA ASP A 52 29.47 0.08 -2.19
C ASP A 52 28.04 -0.45 -1.99
N PRO A 53 27.85 -1.71 -1.56
CA PRO A 53 26.52 -2.25 -1.26
C PRO A 53 25.78 -1.40 -0.23
N LEU A 54 24.57 -0.95 -0.56
CA LEU A 54 23.78 -0.09 0.33
C LEU A 54 23.34 -0.84 1.60
N PHE A 55 23.01 -2.12 1.46
CA PHE A 55 22.49 -2.97 2.53
C PHE A 55 23.46 -4.10 2.88
N THR A 56 23.55 -4.41 4.16
CA THR A 56 24.24 -5.61 4.64
C THR A 56 23.38 -6.86 4.39
N PRO A 57 23.95 -8.08 4.38
CA PRO A 57 23.15 -9.30 4.20
C PRO A 57 21.99 -9.44 5.21
N PRO A 58 22.14 -9.15 6.52
CA PRO A 58 21.00 -9.15 7.44
C PRO A 58 19.93 -8.08 7.13
N GLN A 59 20.31 -6.90 6.65
CA GLN A 59 19.35 -5.86 6.23
C GLN A 59 18.55 -6.28 4.99
N ILE A 60 19.20 -7.00 4.07
CA ILE A 60 18.55 -7.57 2.88
C ILE A 60 17.44 -8.56 3.28
N GLU A 61 17.64 -9.36 4.32
CA GLU A 61 16.58 -10.26 4.84
C GLU A 61 15.35 -9.48 5.32
N THR A 62 15.54 -8.33 5.99
CA THR A 62 14.45 -7.45 6.40
C THR A 62 13.69 -6.88 5.21
N LEU A 63 14.40 -6.39 4.18
CA LEU A 63 13.76 -5.90 2.95
C LEU A 63 12.94 -7.00 2.28
N GLN A 64 13.50 -8.20 2.15
CA GLN A 64 12.81 -9.32 1.53
C GLN A 64 11.57 -9.74 2.32
N LEU A 65 11.60 -9.67 3.65
CA LEU A 65 10.45 -9.96 4.50
C LEU A 65 9.32 -8.95 4.28
N ILE A 66 9.63 -7.65 4.24
CA ILE A 66 8.64 -6.58 4.00
C ILE A 66 8.03 -6.72 2.60
N LEU A 67 8.86 -6.96 1.57
CA LEU A 67 8.44 -7.01 0.18
C LEU A 67 7.66 -8.28 -0.19
N LYS A 68 8.09 -9.45 0.31
CA LYS A 68 7.41 -10.72 0.01
C LYS A 68 6.16 -10.93 0.87
N GLY A 69 6.12 -10.32 2.05
CA GLY A 69 5.15 -10.64 3.08
C GLY A 69 5.55 -11.90 3.85
N VAL A 70 4.64 -12.39 4.68
CA VAL A 70 4.89 -13.53 5.58
C VAL A 70 3.83 -14.59 5.42
N ASP A 71 4.25 -15.85 5.53
CA ASP A 71 3.37 -17.01 5.72
C ASP A 71 3.73 -17.63 7.06
N LEU A 72 2.81 -17.50 8.02
CA LEU A 72 2.95 -18.06 9.35
C LEU A 72 2.00 -19.24 9.46
N PHE A 73 2.44 -20.44 9.09
CA PHE A 73 1.64 -21.67 9.21
C PHE A 73 0.30 -21.64 8.46
N GLY A 74 0.29 -21.07 7.25
CA GLY A 74 -0.91 -20.93 6.42
C GLY A 74 -1.65 -19.60 6.60
N TYR A 75 -1.28 -18.81 7.62
CA TYR A 75 -1.75 -17.43 7.76
C TYR A 75 -0.85 -16.50 6.93
N ARG A 76 -1.36 -16.14 5.75
CA ARG A 76 -0.60 -15.37 4.76
C ARG A 76 -0.93 -13.88 4.81
N TYR A 77 0.11 -13.06 4.95
CA TYR A 77 0.07 -11.61 4.73
C TYR A 77 0.84 -11.26 3.46
N LEU A 78 0.24 -10.43 2.62
CA LEU A 78 0.92 -9.89 1.45
C LEU A 78 1.99 -8.88 1.88
N GLY A 79 3.07 -8.78 1.11
CA GLY A 79 4.11 -7.80 1.33
C GLY A 79 3.66 -6.38 0.98
N TYR A 80 4.61 -5.46 0.90
CA TYR A 80 4.35 -4.04 0.63
C TYR A 80 4.93 -3.61 -0.71
N THR A 81 4.35 -2.56 -1.28
CA THR A 81 4.84 -1.90 -2.49
C THR A 81 6.17 -1.19 -2.19
N LEU A 82 6.99 -0.99 -3.24
CA LEU A 82 8.30 -0.35 -3.11
C LEU A 82 8.32 1.05 -3.74
N SER A 83 7.31 1.90 -3.49
CA SER A 83 7.26 3.27 -4.06
C SER A 83 7.98 4.30 -3.18
N ASN A 84 7.70 4.34 -1.87
CA ASN A 84 8.28 5.29 -0.92
C ASN A 84 8.76 4.60 0.36
N PRO A 85 9.86 3.82 0.30
CA PRO A 85 10.34 3.04 1.44
C PRO A 85 10.75 3.90 2.64
N THR A 86 10.94 5.21 2.50
CA THR A 86 11.14 6.11 3.66
C THR A 86 9.97 6.02 4.64
N GLY A 87 8.74 5.88 4.12
CA GLY A 87 7.51 5.71 4.90
C GLY A 87 7.49 4.45 5.76
N TRP A 88 8.35 3.47 5.49
CA TRP A 88 8.48 2.27 6.34
C TRP A 88 9.14 2.54 7.68
N SER A 89 9.94 3.60 7.80
CA SER A 89 10.64 3.95 9.04
C SER A 89 9.69 4.09 10.23
N PRO A 90 8.64 4.93 10.20
CA PRO A 90 7.76 5.08 11.36
C PRO A 90 6.91 3.85 11.69
N PHE A 91 6.75 2.87 10.79
CA PHE A 91 5.83 1.74 11.00
C PHE A 91 6.51 0.38 11.17
N PHE A 92 7.49 0.03 10.32
CA PHE A 92 8.17 -1.27 10.34
C PHE A 92 9.49 -1.27 11.09
N VAL A 93 10.39 -0.32 10.78
CA VAL A 93 11.80 -0.41 11.22
C VAL A 93 12.17 0.62 12.29
N GLY A 94 11.29 1.53 12.66
CA GLY A 94 11.56 2.56 13.67
C GLY A 94 12.47 3.68 13.18
N LEU A 95 12.42 4.81 13.88
CA LEU A 95 13.29 5.97 13.65
C LEU A 95 14.59 5.91 14.47
N ILE A 96 14.67 4.98 15.41
CA ILE A 96 15.81 4.72 16.30
C ILE A 96 16.15 3.22 16.31
N PRO A 97 17.37 2.83 16.76
CA PRO A 97 17.78 1.43 16.80
C PRO A 97 16.89 0.55 17.70
N PRO A 98 16.78 -0.76 17.43
CA PRO A 98 15.96 -1.69 18.22
C PRO A 98 16.31 -1.79 19.71
N SER A 99 17.54 -1.43 20.09
CA SER A 99 17.96 -1.38 21.51
C SER A 99 17.20 -0.34 22.33
N GLU A 100 16.53 0.61 21.68
CA GLU A 100 15.81 1.73 22.32
C GLU A 100 14.29 1.64 22.11
N TRP A 101 13.81 0.58 21.46
CA TRP A 101 12.38 0.42 21.19
C TRP A 101 11.60 0.11 22.46
N ALA A 102 10.53 0.86 22.67
CA ALA A 102 9.54 0.63 23.72
C ALA A 102 8.13 0.91 23.17
N PRO A 103 7.08 0.21 23.63
CA PRO A 103 5.71 0.40 23.12
C PRO A 103 5.20 1.85 23.19
N ASP A 104 5.64 2.61 24.18
CA ASP A 104 5.27 4.00 24.46
C ASP A 104 6.25 5.03 23.88
N ASN A 105 7.37 4.59 23.30
CA ASN A 105 8.33 5.48 22.67
C ASN A 105 7.88 5.83 21.24
N PRO A 106 7.58 7.11 20.92
CA PRO A 106 7.04 7.53 19.63
C PRO A 106 8.01 7.38 18.45
N TYR A 107 9.29 7.11 18.71
CA TYR A 107 10.29 6.83 17.68
C TYR A 107 10.44 5.33 17.38
N SER A 108 9.80 4.47 18.18
CA SER A 108 9.69 3.04 17.88
C SER A 108 8.75 2.81 16.69
N PRO A 109 8.87 1.67 15.98
CA PRO A 109 7.93 1.35 14.91
C PRO A 109 6.49 1.27 15.45
N ALA A 110 5.55 1.96 14.81
CA ALA A 110 4.14 1.94 15.21
C ALA A 110 3.53 0.53 15.21
N GLY A 111 3.99 -0.35 14.31
CA GLY A 111 3.59 -1.77 14.30
C GLY A 111 3.92 -2.51 15.59
N LEU A 112 5.00 -2.11 16.29
CA LEU A 112 5.38 -2.67 17.60
C LEU A 112 4.35 -2.31 18.67
N GLY A 113 3.97 -1.04 18.75
CA GLY A 113 2.96 -0.54 19.71
C GLY A 113 1.57 -1.09 19.41
N MET A 114 1.24 -1.24 18.13
CA MET A 114 -0.01 -1.87 17.68
C MET A 114 -0.07 -3.33 18.11
N PHE A 115 0.99 -4.11 17.87
CA PHE A 115 1.05 -5.51 18.30
C PHE A 115 0.98 -5.63 19.82
N ASP A 116 1.70 -4.79 20.57
CA ASP A 116 1.63 -4.72 22.03
C ASP A 116 0.19 -4.48 22.50
N THR A 117 -0.51 -3.51 21.91
CA THR A 117 -1.90 -3.17 22.23
C THR A 117 -2.85 -4.34 21.95
N TYR A 118 -2.75 -4.99 20.79
CA TYR A 118 -3.58 -6.14 20.47
C TYR A 118 -3.32 -7.33 21.41
N THR A 119 -2.06 -7.63 21.71
CA THR A 119 -1.71 -8.73 22.63
C THR A 119 -2.32 -8.51 24.01
N ARG A 120 -2.27 -7.28 24.54
CA ARG A 120 -2.87 -6.92 25.83
C ARG A 120 -4.40 -6.97 25.80
N GLY A 121 -5.00 -6.52 24.70
CA GLY A 121 -6.45 -6.57 24.50
C GLY A 121 -6.99 -8.01 24.45
N MET A 122 -6.20 -8.94 23.90
CA MET A 122 -6.60 -10.35 23.74
C MET A 122 -6.24 -11.25 24.92
N PHE A 123 -5.06 -11.06 25.50
CA PHE A 123 -4.52 -11.97 26.53
C PHE A 123 -4.44 -11.36 27.93
N GLY A 124 -4.82 -10.09 28.08
CA GLY A 124 -4.85 -9.36 29.36
C GLY A 124 -3.79 -8.25 29.44
N LEU A 125 -4.08 -7.22 30.25
CA LEU A 125 -3.27 -5.99 30.29
C LEU A 125 -1.81 -6.21 30.74
N ASP A 126 -1.55 -7.27 31.51
CA ASP A 126 -0.21 -7.63 32.00
C ASP A 126 0.56 -8.56 31.04
N TYR A 127 0.00 -8.86 29.86
CA TYR A 127 0.65 -9.75 28.89
C TYR A 127 1.86 -9.06 28.24
N ASP A 128 3.06 -9.57 28.54
CA ASP A 128 4.29 -9.25 27.80
C ASP A 128 4.51 -10.25 26.66
N TRP A 129 4.19 -9.84 25.43
CA TRP A 129 4.35 -10.68 24.24
C TRP A 129 5.81 -10.98 23.92
N ARG A 130 6.78 -10.14 24.32
CA ARG A 130 8.21 -10.41 24.04
C ARG A 130 8.73 -11.61 24.81
N ALA A 131 8.16 -11.86 25.99
CA ALA A 131 8.50 -13.01 26.82
C ALA A 131 7.61 -14.23 26.56
N GLN A 132 6.40 -14.04 26.02
CA GLN A 132 5.35 -15.07 26.01
C GLN A 132 4.88 -15.49 24.62
N PHE A 133 5.30 -14.81 23.55
CA PHE A 133 4.89 -15.12 22.19
C PHE A 133 6.08 -15.45 21.30
N ASP A 134 6.07 -16.62 20.68
CA ASP A 134 7.06 -17.06 19.70
C ASP A 134 6.46 -17.10 18.29
N PHE A 135 6.92 -16.20 17.41
CA PHE A 135 6.51 -16.17 16.00
C PHE A 135 6.87 -17.44 15.21
N THR A 136 7.76 -18.28 15.74
CA THR A 136 8.15 -19.57 15.15
C THR A 136 7.38 -20.77 15.73
N SER A 137 6.49 -20.54 16.71
CA SER A 137 5.61 -21.54 17.28
C SER A 137 4.25 -21.55 16.58
N GLU A 138 3.92 -22.66 15.90
CA GLU A 138 2.60 -22.85 15.27
C GLU A 138 1.47 -22.72 16.30
N ALA A 139 1.69 -23.21 17.52
CA ALA A 139 0.70 -23.14 18.59
C ALA A 139 0.42 -21.69 19.02
N ASP A 140 1.46 -20.86 19.14
CA ASP A 140 1.30 -19.45 19.53
C ASP A 140 0.63 -18.66 18.42
N VAL A 141 1.09 -18.83 17.17
CA VAL A 141 0.48 -18.20 16.00
C VAL A 141 -0.98 -18.60 15.87
N LYS A 142 -1.30 -19.90 15.97
CA LYS A 142 -2.70 -20.36 15.91
C LYS A 142 -3.54 -19.75 17.03
N LYS A 143 -3.02 -19.75 18.27
CA LYS A 143 -3.70 -19.13 19.41
C LYS A 143 -3.96 -17.64 19.19
N TRP A 144 -3.01 -16.91 18.59
CA TRP A 144 -3.19 -15.51 18.21
C TRP A 144 -4.42 -15.32 17.31
N PHE A 145 -4.46 -16.04 16.18
CA PHE A 145 -5.53 -15.88 15.21
C PHE A 145 -6.90 -16.33 15.74
N GLU A 146 -6.96 -17.45 16.47
CA GLU A 146 -8.22 -17.92 17.08
C GLU A 146 -8.73 -16.93 18.12
N THR A 147 -7.83 -16.33 18.92
CA THR A 147 -8.23 -15.33 19.92
C THR A 147 -8.64 -14.02 19.26
N PHE A 148 -7.93 -13.61 18.20
CA PHE A 148 -8.26 -12.41 17.45
C PHE A 148 -9.65 -12.49 16.84
N GLU A 149 -10.00 -13.62 16.20
CA GLU A 149 -11.34 -13.82 15.66
C GLU A 149 -12.42 -13.90 16.76
N ALA A 150 -12.10 -14.48 17.92
CA ALA A 150 -13.04 -14.54 19.04
C ALA A 150 -13.34 -13.17 19.66
N VAL A 151 -12.32 -12.30 19.77
CA VAL A 151 -12.44 -10.96 20.36
C VAL A 151 -12.97 -9.95 19.34
N TYR A 152 -12.60 -10.08 18.07
CA TYR A 152 -12.93 -9.17 16.98
C TYR A 152 -13.62 -9.92 15.82
N PRO A 153 -14.80 -10.50 16.04
CA PRO A 153 -15.46 -11.33 15.03
C PRO A 153 -15.72 -10.57 13.73
N GLY A 154 -15.35 -11.19 12.60
CA GLY A 154 -15.50 -10.62 11.26
C GLY A 154 -14.46 -9.57 10.87
N SER A 155 -13.51 -9.24 11.75
CA SER A 155 -12.38 -8.36 11.41
C SER A 155 -11.30 -9.07 10.57
N GLY A 156 -11.25 -10.41 10.60
CA GLY A 156 -10.27 -11.22 9.86
C GLY A 156 -10.67 -11.59 8.43
N THR A 157 -11.92 -11.35 8.01
CA THR A 157 -12.44 -11.85 6.72
C THR A 157 -13.25 -10.81 5.97
N ALA A 158 -12.60 -10.00 5.14
CA ALA A 158 -13.30 -9.26 4.10
C ALA A 158 -13.66 -10.23 2.95
N ASP A 159 -14.94 -10.60 2.83
CA ASP A 159 -15.44 -11.48 1.77
C ASP A 159 -16.08 -10.65 0.63
N PRO A 160 -15.47 -10.60 -0.57
CA PRO A 160 -16.05 -9.93 -1.73
C PRO A 160 -17.46 -10.40 -2.10
N ALA A 161 -17.81 -11.67 -1.83
CA ALA A 161 -19.15 -12.20 -2.11
C ALA A 161 -20.23 -11.54 -1.24
N GLY A 162 -19.85 -11.01 -0.07
CA GLY A 162 -20.73 -10.28 0.84
C GLY A 162 -21.36 -9.01 0.22
N LEU A 163 -20.79 -8.47 -0.86
CA LEU A 163 -21.33 -7.27 -1.52
C LEU A 163 -22.53 -7.53 -2.45
N ASP A 164 -22.96 -8.77 -2.65
CA ASP A 164 -24.04 -9.03 -3.61
C ASP A 164 -25.40 -8.46 -3.14
N ALA A 165 -25.70 -8.55 -1.84
CA ALA A 165 -26.90 -7.92 -1.28
C ALA A 165 -26.86 -6.39 -1.40
N PHE A 166 -25.69 -5.79 -1.12
CA PHE A 166 -25.46 -4.35 -1.28
C PHE A 166 -25.68 -3.89 -2.73
N ARG A 167 -25.11 -4.63 -3.70
CA ARG A 167 -25.30 -4.38 -5.13
C ARG A 167 -26.77 -4.48 -5.55
N ARG A 168 -27.48 -5.54 -5.15
CA ARG A 168 -28.91 -5.73 -5.48
C ARG A 168 -29.81 -4.65 -4.89
N ALA A 169 -29.43 -4.07 -3.75
CA ALA A 169 -30.11 -2.92 -3.16
C ALA A 169 -29.81 -1.60 -3.89
N GLY A 170 -28.99 -1.61 -4.95
CA GLY A 170 -28.58 -0.42 -5.70
C GLY A 170 -27.40 0.33 -5.09
N GLY A 171 -26.74 -0.23 -4.07
CA GLY A 171 -25.62 0.39 -3.37
C GLY A 171 -24.45 0.70 -4.29
N LYS A 172 -23.76 1.83 -4.03
CA LYS A 172 -22.55 2.28 -4.72
C LYS A 172 -21.42 2.43 -3.73
N ILE A 173 -20.25 1.90 -4.07
CA ILE A 173 -19.06 1.95 -3.22
C ILE A 173 -17.85 2.42 -4.02
N ILE A 174 -17.09 3.30 -3.40
CA ILE A 174 -15.77 3.71 -3.88
C ILE A 174 -14.76 3.20 -2.87
N PHE A 175 -13.89 2.32 -3.32
CA PHE A 175 -12.67 1.96 -2.60
C PHE A 175 -11.56 2.90 -3.06
N TRP A 176 -10.68 3.25 -2.13
CA TRP A 176 -9.43 3.89 -2.48
C TRP A 176 -8.32 3.40 -1.56
N HIS A 177 -7.08 3.40 -2.04
CA HIS A 177 -5.92 3.02 -1.22
C HIS A 177 -4.69 3.81 -1.65
N GLY A 178 -3.89 4.25 -0.69
CA GLY A 178 -2.57 4.81 -0.95
C GLY A 178 -1.59 3.72 -1.38
N VAL A 179 -0.94 3.89 -2.54
CA VAL A 179 -0.01 2.86 -3.03
C VAL A 179 1.21 2.74 -2.13
N SER A 180 1.58 3.80 -1.41
CA SER A 180 2.72 3.85 -0.49
C SER A 180 2.31 3.60 0.97
N ASP A 181 1.12 3.06 1.22
CA ASP A 181 0.62 2.75 2.56
C ASP A 181 1.57 1.78 3.28
N ASN A 182 2.15 2.27 4.37
CA ASN A 182 3.13 1.59 5.20
C ASN A 182 2.50 0.85 6.40
N GLY A 183 1.18 0.94 6.60
CA GLY A 183 0.43 0.27 7.66
C GLY A 183 -0.44 -0.89 7.17
N ILE A 184 -1.06 -0.73 5.99
CA ILE A 184 -1.89 -1.76 5.35
C ILE A 184 -1.49 -1.86 3.88
N SER A 185 -1.02 -3.03 3.47
CA SER A 185 -0.59 -3.26 2.09
C SER A 185 -1.71 -2.97 1.09
N ALA A 186 -1.42 -2.11 0.11
CA ALA A 186 -2.30 -1.83 -1.03
C ALA A 186 -2.63 -3.11 -1.83
N PHE A 187 -1.77 -4.14 -1.78
CA PHE A 187 -2.04 -5.41 -2.44
C PHE A 187 -3.27 -6.13 -1.87
N ASN A 188 -3.58 -5.94 -0.59
CA ASN A 188 -4.79 -6.52 0.01
C ASN A 188 -6.06 -5.95 -0.64
N MET A 189 -6.12 -4.63 -0.81
CA MET A 189 -7.26 -3.96 -1.43
C MET A 189 -7.35 -4.26 -2.94
N ILE A 190 -6.20 -4.27 -3.64
CA ILE A 190 -6.17 -4.67 -5.05
C ILE A 190 -6.69 -6.09 -5.20
N ARG A 191 -6.16 -7.05 -4.45
CA ARG A 191 -6.61 -8.45 -4.48
C ARG A 191 -8.10 -8.59 -4.18
N TYR A 192 -8.60 -7.92 -3.13
CA TYR A 192 -10.02 -7.93 -2.79
C TYR A 192 -10.89 -7.44 -3.97
N TYR A 193 -10.47 -6.38 -4.65
CA TYR A 193 -11.19 -5.83 -5.79
C TYR A 193 -11.09 -6.71 -7.05
N GLU A 194 -9.95 -7.35 -7.28
CA GLU A 194 -9.79 -8.36 -8.34
C GLU A 194 -10.70 -9.58 -8.11
N ASP A 195 -10.74 -10.09 -6.88
CA ASP A 195 -11.62 -11.20 -6.49
C ASP A 195 -13.09 -10.81 -6.63
N LEU A 196 -13.48 -9.59 -6.20
CA LEU A 196 -14.80 -9.03 -6.45
C LEU A 196 -15.12 -8.99 -7.95
N ALA A 197 -14.17 -8.56 -8.77
CA ALA A 197 -14.34 -8.49 -10.21
C ALA A 197 -14.54 -9.88 -10.85
N GLN A 198 -13.81 -10.88 -10.39
CA GLN A 198 -14.00 -12.26 -10.85
C GLN A 198 -15.41 -12.77 -10.51
N LEU A 199 -15.87 -12.55 -9.28
CA LEU A 199 -17.22 -12.95 -8.83
C LEU A 199 -18.34 -12.22 -9.58
N GLN A 200 -18.10 -10.98 -9.99
CA GLN A 200 -19.09 -10.11 -10.63
C GLN A 200 -18.96 -10.08 -12.16
N HIS A 201 -18.38 -11.11 -12.78
CA HIS A 201 -18.27 -11.26 -14.24
C HIS A 201 -17.40 -10.19 -14.95
N GLY A 202 -16.36 -9.74 -14.26
CA GLY A 202 -15.32 -8.84 -14.78
C GLY A 202 -15.52 -7.38 -14.37
N TYR A 203 -14.45 -6.59 -14.58
CA TYR A 203 -14.39 -5.19 -14.14
C TYR A 203 -15.55 -4.32 -14.66
N GLY A 204 -16.05 -4.56 -15.89
CA GLY A 204 -17.13 -3.76 -16.46
C GLY A 204 -18.42 -3.84 -15.65
N HIS A 205 -18.82 -5.03 -15.21
CA HIS A 205 -20.02 -5.19 -14.38
C HIS A 205 -19.75 -4.75 -12.94
N THR A 206 -18.57 -5.03 -12.37
CA THR A 206 -18.18 -4.52 -11.05
C THR A 206 -18.23 -2.99 -10.96
N GLN A 207 -17.65 -2.30 -11.95
CA GLN A 207 -17.58 -0.83 -12.01
C GLN A 207 -18.95 -0.14 -12.15
N SER A 208 -20.03 -0.90 -12.36
CA SER A 208 -21.40 -0.40 -12.29
C SER A 208 -21.89 -0.12 -10.86
N PHE A 209 -21.19 -0.63 -9.84
CA PHE A 209 -21.53 -0.42 -8.42
C PHE A 209 -20.32 -0.26 -7.49
N ALA A 210 -19.15 -0.77 -7.84
CA ALA A 210 -17.93 -0.70 -7.05
C ALA A 210 -16.75 -0.24 -7.91
N ARG A 211 -16.06 0.83 -7.51
CA ARG A 211 -14.84 1.32 -8.19
C ARG A 211 -13.69 1.43 -7.19
N LEU A 212 -12.48 1.08 -7.62
CA LEU A 212 -11.24 1.21 -6.83
C LEU A 212 -10.35 2.29 -7.46
N PHE A 213 -9.84 3.20 -6.64
CA PHE A 213 -8.85 4.21 -7.03
C PHE A 213 -7.56 4.03 -6.21
N ILE A 214 -6.41 3.90 -6.88
CA ILE A 214 -5.12 3.79 -6.21
C ILE A 214 -4.43 5.15 -6.28
N ALA A 215 -4.02 5.70 -5.14
CA ALA A 215 -3.40 7.00 -5.02
C ALA A 215 -1.87 6.88 -4.92
N PRO A 216 -1.09 7.47 -5.84
CA PRO A 216 0.37 7.41 -5.81
C PRO A 216 0.92 8.18 -4.61
N GLY A 217 2.01 7.72 -3.99
CA GLY A 217 2.71 8.47 -2.95
C GLY A 217 1.95 8.69 -1.64
N VAL A 218 0.72 8.20 -1.49
CA VAL A 218 -0.05 8.36 -0.24
C VAL A 218 0.33 7.26 0.74
N PHE A 219 0.68 7.64 1.96
CA PHE A 219 0.93 6.71 3.08
C PHE A 219 -0.39 6.22 3.69
N HIS A 220 -0.35 5.70 4.92
CA HIS A 220 -1.54 5.20 5.59
C HIS A 220 -2.61 6.29 5.79
N CYS A 221 -3.66 6.24 4.97
CA CYS A 221 -4.79 7.19 4.90
C CYS A 221 -4.46 8.65 4.51
N THR A 222 -3.27 9.16 4.79
CA THR A 222 -2.85 10.54 4.52
C THR A 222 -1.31 10.63 4.53
N GLY A 223 -0.75 11.81 4.28
CA GLY A 223 0.69 12.04 4.26
C GLY A 223 1.34 11.47 3.01
N GLY A 224 2.67 11.45 3.02
CA GLY A 224 3.47 11.15 1.83
C GLY A 224 3.37 12.26 0.76
N PRO A 225 4.08 12.11 -0.37
CA PRO A 225 4.13 13.15 -1.41
C PRO A 225 2.91 13.16 -2.36
N GLY A 226 1.96 12.23 -2.19
CA GLY A 226 0.76 12.09 -3.00
C GLY A 226 -0.37 13.10 -2.73
N PRO A 227 -1.57 12.89 -3.32
CA PRO A 227 -2.77 13.67 -3.00
C PRO A 227 -3.19 13.54 -1.54
N GLN A 228 -3.81 14.59 -0.99
CA GLN A 228 -4.15 14.71 0.43
C GLN A 228 -5.66 14.77 0.70
N ASP A 229 -6.50 14.87 -0.34
CA ASP A 229 -7.96 15.01 -0.23
C ASP A 229 -8.74 13.87 -0.91
N THR A 230 -8.10 12.71 -1.14
CA THR A 230 -8.73 11.60 -1.88
C THR A 230 -10.04 11.14 -1.24
N THR A 231 -10.13 11.15 0.10
CA THR A 231 -11.34 10.77 0.82
C THR A 231 -12.49 11.74 0.53
N GLU A 232 -12.23 13.04 0.59
CA GLU A 232 -13.20 14.11 0.33
C GLU A 232 -13.73 14.03 -1.10
N GLN A 233 -12.84 13.82 -2.07
CA GLN A 233 -13.21 13.68 -3.47
C GLN A 233 -14.00 12.40 -3.74
N ALA A 234 -13.63 11.28 -3.09
CA ALA A 234 -14.38 10.03 -3.16
C ALA A 234 -15.78 10.16 -2.54
N ILE A 235 -15.92 10.83 -1.40
CA ILE A 235 -17.24 11.09 -0.78
C ILE A 235 -18.10 11.94 -1.72
N ALA A 236 -17.57 13.04 -2.25
CA ALA A 236 -18.30 13.88 -3.19
C ALA A 236 -18.72 13.11 -4.45
N ALA A 237 -17.85 12.22 -4.93
CA ALA A 237 -18.13 11.37 -6.08
C ALA A 237 -19.21 10.32 -5.83
N VAL A 238 -19.19 9.63 -4.68
CA VAL A 238 -20.20 8.61 -4.37
C VAL A 238 -21.58 9.25 -4.16
N VAL A 239 -21.66 10.45 -3.59
CA VAL A 239 -22.90 11.23 -3.50
C VAL A 239 -23.47 11.52 -4.89
N ARG A 240 -22.65 12.04 -5.82
CA ARG A 240 -23.09 12.27 -7.21
C ARG A 240 -23.49 10.98 -7.91
N TRP A 241 -22.82 9.87 -7.62
CA TRP A 241 -23.15 8.57 -8.20
C TRP A 241 -24.52 8.09 -7.73
N VAL A 242 -24.78 8.12 -6.43
CA VAL A 242 -26.04 7.68 -5.83
C VAL A 242 -27.20 8.59 -6.21
N GLU A 243 -27.04 9.91 -6.09
CA GLU A 243 -28.15 10.86 -6.23
C GLU A 243 -28.43 11.28 -7.67
N GLN A 244 -27.41 11.26 -8.54
CA GLN A 244 -27.51 11.78 -9.91
C GLN A 244 -27.25 10.72 -10.98
N GLY A 245 -26.94 9.49 -10.58
CA GLY A 245 -26.59 8.42 -11.53
C GLY A 245 -25.29 8.68 -12.29
N LYS A 246 -24.39 9.50 -11.74
CA LYS A 246 -23.12 9.89 -12.38
C LYS A 246 -21.95 9.18 -11.73
N PRO A 247 -21.56 7.97 -12.20
CA PRO A 247 -20.40 7.28 -11.66
C PRO A 247 -19.10 8.06 -11.95
N PRO A 248 -18.10 8.00 -11.05
CA PRO A 248 -16.83 8.68 -11.26
C PRO A 248 -15.94 7.93 -12.26
N GLU A 249 -15.87 8.40 -13.50
CA GLU A 249 -14.92 7.90 -14.51
C GLU A 249 -13.46 8.24 -14.17
N GLU A 250 -13.27 9.23 -13.31
CA GLU A 250 -11.99 9.68 -12.76
C GLU A 250 -12.23 10.43 -11.43
N LEU A 251 -11.18 10.61 -10.64
CA LEU A 251 -11.17 11.53 -9.49
C LEU A 251 -10.00 12.50 -9.63
N ILE A 252 -10.30 13.79 -9.56
CA ILE A 252 -9.26 14.83 -9.44
C ILE A 252 -9.06 15.10 -7.96
N THR A 253 -7.84 14.93 -7.50
CA THR A 253 -7.41 15.10 -6.09
C THR A 253 -6.26 16.09 -6.01
N HIS A 254 -5.92 16.57 -4.83
CA HIS A 254 -5.07 17.74 -4.63
C HIS A 254 -4.05 17.52 -3.52
N SER A 255 -2.88 18.13 -3.67
CA SER A 255 -1.91 18.30 -2.58
C SER A 255 -1.40 19.73 -2.58
N ALA A 256 -1.55 20.40 -1.44
CA ALA A 256 -0.90 21.68 -1.17
C ALA A 256 0.46 21.52 -0.47
N LEU A 257 0.90 20.27 -0.24
CA LEU A 257 2.20 19.97 0.36
C LEU A 257 3.34 20.09 -0.66
N THR A 258 3.01 20.09 -1.95
CA THR A 258 3.96 20.33 -3.04
C THR A 258 4.06 21.84 -3.32
N ALA A 259 5.22 22.28 -3.82
CA ALA A 259 5.42 23.63 -4.32
C ALA A 259 5.93 23.54 -5.77
N PRO A 260 5.09 23.85 -6.78
CA PRO A 260 3.71 24.37 -6.69
C PRO A 260 2.71 23.32 -6.17
N PRO A 261 1.53 23.76 -5.67
CA PRO A 261 0.43 22.85 -5.38
C PRO A 261 0.09 21.99 -6.60
N ARG A 262 -0.24 20.72 -6.36
CA ARG A 262 -0.44 19.72 -7.40
C ARG A 262 -1.88 19.19 -7.41
N THR A 263 -2.38 18.94 -8.61
CA THR A 263 -3.59 18.18 -8.86
C THR A 263 -3.22 16.82 -9.45
N PHE A 264 -3.90 15.76 -9.00
CA PHE A 264 -3.65 14.38 -9.39
C PHE A 264 -4.90 13.80 -10.04
N LEU A 265 -4.72 13.15 -11.19
CA LEU A 265 -5.74 12.33 -11.82
C LEU A 265 -5.66 10.91 -11.24
N LEU A 266 -6.72 10.46 -10.54
CA LEU A 266 -6.87 9.06 -10.15
C LEU A 266 -7.85 8.36 -11.09
N CYS A 267 -7.45 7.19 -11.55
CA CYS A 267 -8.20 6.40 -12.52
C CYS A 267 -8.85 5.17 -11.86
N PRO A 268 -10.02 4.73 -12.35
CA PRO A 268 -10.63 3.51 -11.86
C PRO A 268 -9.79 2.30 -12.27
N TYR A 269 -9.29 1.57 -11.29
CA TYR A 269 -8.52 0.34 -11.48
C TYR A 269 -9.29 -0.66 -12.38
N PRO A 270 -8.63 -1.32 -13.36
CA PRO A 270 -7.17 -1.42 -13.56
C PRO A 270 -6.54 -0.32 -14.44
N SER A 271 -7.25 0.78 -14.71
CA SER A 271 -6.63 1.92 -15.38
C SER A 271 -5.74 2.70 -14.41
N ALA A 272 -4.66 3.28 -14.92
CA ALA A 272 -3.81 4.22 -14.19
C ALA A 272 -3.68 5.52 -14.98
N ALA A 273 -3.31 6.61 -14.31
CA ALA A 273 -3.00 7.86 -14.97
C ALA A 273 -1.64 7.74 -15.68
N VAL A 274 -1.56 8.31 -16.88
CA VAL A 274 -0.33 8.40 -17.67
C VAL A 274 -0.22 9.83 -18.17
N PHE A 275 0.93 10.45 -17.98
CA PHE A 275 1.18 11.81 -18.42
C PHE A 275 1.12 11.92 -19.94
N CYS A 276 0.48 12.96 -20.45
CA CYS A 276 0.30 13.15 -21.89
C CYS A 276 1.55 13.67 -22.58
N GLY A 277 2.42 14.40 -21.88
CA GLY A 277 3.66 14.95 -22.43
C GLY A 277 4.70 13.87 -22.74
N GLY A 278 4.63 12.73 -22.05
CA GLY A 278 5.68 11.71 -22.07
C GLY A 278 6.98 12.22 -21.42
N VAL A 279 7.94 11.31 -21.26
CA VAL A 279 9.16 11.57 -20.47
C VAL A 279 9.96 12.78 -21.00
N ASP A 280 10.06 12.90 -22.33
CA ASP A 280 10.76 14.01 -22.98
C ASP A 280 10.01 15.35 -22.90
N ASN A 281 8.72 15.31 -22.56
CA ASN A 281 7.80 16.45 -22.45
C ASN A 281 8.04 17.59 -23.47
N PRO A 282 8.01 17.32 -24.80
CA PRO A 282 8.42 18.29 -25.82
C PRO A 282 7.49 19.51 -25.92
N TYR A 283 6.33 19.45 -25.25
CA TYR A 283 5.32 20.50 -25.23
C TYR A 283 5.28 21.28 -23.91
N ASP A 284 6.22 21.02 -22.99
CA ASP A 284 6.31 21.68 -21.69
C ASP A 284 4.98 21.68 -20.92
N LEU A 285 4.28 20.53 -20.95
CA LEU A 285 3.05 20.36 -20.18
C LEU A 285 3.39 20.33 -18.69
N ASP A 286 2.54 20.93 -17.86
CA ASP A 286 2.72 20.93 -16.41
C ASP A 286 2.32 19.56 -15.84
N VAL A 287 3.28 18.85 -15.24
CA VAL A 287 3.08 17.57 -14.55
C VAL A 287 2.19 17.71 -13.30
N ASN A 288 2.06 18.93 -12.77
CA ASN A 288 1.23 19.22 -11.61
C ASN A 288 -0.25 19.48 -11.94
N ASP A 289 -0.60 19.56 -13.22
CA ASP A 289 -1.97 19.77 -13.69
C ASP A 289 -2.57 18.45 -14.19
N ALA A 290 -3.57 17.93 -13.48
CA ALA A 290 -4.25 16.68 -13.77
C ALA A 290 -4.90 16.66 -15.16
N SER A 291 -5.19 17.81 -15.78
CA SER A 291 -5.70 17.89 -17.16
C SER A 291 -4.67 17.45 -18.22
N ASN A 292 -3.38 17.43 -17.87
CA ASN A 292 -2.30 16.92 -18.71
C ASN A 292 -2.08 15.40 -18.53
N TRP A 293 -2.92 14.73 -17.77
CA TRP A 293 -2.87 13.28 -17.54
C TRP A 293 -4.10 12.61 -18.16
N LYS A 294 -3.99 11.31 -18.48
CA LYS A 294 -5.15 10.53 -18.93
C LYS A 294 -5.13 9.12 -18.41
N CYS A 295 -6.32 8.59 -18.15
CA CYS A 295 -6.48 7.20 -17.79
C CYS A 295 -6.16 6.28 -18.97
N ARG A 296 -5.24 5.34 -18.75
CA ARG A 296 -4.93 4.26 -19.69
C ARG A 296 -5.02 2.92 -18.96
N LYS A 297 -5.37 1.86 -19.70
CA LYS A 297 -5.28 0.48 -19.20
C LYS A 297 -3.80 0.08 -19.13
N THR A 298 -3.15 0.38 -18.02
CA THR A 298 -1.69 0.24 -17.89
C THR A 298 -1.25 -0.50 -16.65
N TRP A 299 -2.13 -0.66 -15.63
CA TRP A 299 -1.77 -1.44 -14.46
C TRP A 299 -1.80 -2.93 -14.82
N PRO A 300 -0.66 -3.65 -14.82
CA PRO A 300 -0.69 -5.10 -14.96
C PRO A 300 -1.42 -5.71 -13.75
N HIS A 301 -2.04 -6.86 -13.96
CA HIS A 301 -2.41 -7.74 -12.86
C HIS A 301 -1.12 -8.02 -12.06
N PHE A 302 -1.10 -7.66 -10.78
CA PHE A 302 0.05 -7.98 -9.95
C PHE A 302 0.17 -9.52 -9.89
N PRO A 303 1.34 -10.10 -10.17
CA PRO A 303 1.51 -11.55 -10.17
C PRO A 303 1.65 -12.05 -8.73
N TRP A 304 0.59 -11.98 -7.92
CA TRP A 304 0.58 -12.66 -6.64
C TRP A 304 0.41 -14.15 -6.91
N GLY A 305 1.44 -14.92 -6.56
CA GLY A 305 1.56 -16.35 -6.81
C GLY A 305 0.23 -17.09 -6.67
N LYS A 306 -0.11 -17.81 -7.74
CA LYS A 306 -1.30 -18.66 -7.90
C LYS A 306 -1.68 -19.31 -6.55
N PRO A 307 -2.94 -19.21 -6.08
CA PRO A 307 -3.49 -20.27 -5.25
C PRO A 307 -3.35 -21.58 -6.03
N GLY A 308 -2.94 -22.64 -5.35
CA GLY A 308 -2.46 -23.88 -5.94
C GLY A 308 -3.30 -24.47 -7.08
N ASN A 309 -2.57 -25.23 -7.89
CA ASN A 309 -2.96 -26.28 -8.84
C ASN A 309 -3.41 -25.87 -10.25
N CYS A 310 -2.43 -25.93 -11.16
CA CYS A 310 -2.63 -26.55 -12.48
C CYS A 310 -1.86 -27.88 -12.54
N ARG A 311 -2.35 -28.88 -11.81
CA ARG A 311 -2.52 -30.31 -12.15
C ARG A 311 -3.02 -31.03 -10.92
#